data_AF-A0A7C2LMW0-F1
#
_entry.id   AF-A0A7C2LMW0-F1
#
_cell.length_a   1.000
_cell.length_b   1.000
_cell.length_c   1.000
_cell.angle_alpha   90.00
_cell.angle_beta   90.00
_cell.angle_gamma   90.00
#
_symmetry.space_group_name_H-M   'P 1'
#
loop_
_entity.id
_entity.type
_entity.pdbx_description
1 polymer ?
#
loop_
_entity_poly.entity_id
_entity_poly.type
_entity_poly.pdbx_seq_one_letter_code
_entity_poly.pdbx_strand_id
1 'polypeptide(L)' 'MVKKVIIWPPNIDSQKARSHGRKISEKYAVPSPTLSEIKKAAMQLDLNPEVEKSKAYPKEWWSV' A
#
# COMPACT_ATOMS: atom_id res chain seq x y z
N MET A 1 15.36 5.32 -17.43
CA MET A 1 13.90 5.43 -17.20
C MET A 1 13.61 5.08 -15.75
N VAL A 2 13.09 6.01 -14.96
CA VAL A 2 12.71 5.73 -13.56
C VAL A 2 11.35 5.03 -13.57
N LYS A 3 11.29 3.78 -13.14
CA LYS A 3 10.02 3.06 -12.97
C LYS A 3 9.36 3.54 -11.68
N LYS A 4 8.27 4.31 -11.79
CA LYS A 4 7.41 4.63 -10.64
C LYS A 4 6.47 3.47 -10.37
N VAL A 5 6.38 3.04 -9.10
CA VAL A 5 5.48 1.97 -8.64
C VAL A 5 4.45 2.58 -7.69
N ILE A 6 3.18 2.27 -7.92
CA ILE A 6 2.09 2.73 -7.04
C ILE A 6 1.74 1.61 -6.07
N ILE A 7 1.88 1.89 -4.78
CA ILE A 7 1.55 0.97 -3.69
C ILE A 7 0.37 1.55 -2.92
N TRP A 8 -0.72 0.77 -2.85
CA TRP A 8 -1.87 1.07 -2.01
C TRP A 8 -1.79 0.21 -0.75
N PRO A 9 -2.25 0.71 0.42
CA PRO A 9 -2.26 -0.09 1.65
C PRO A 9 -2.96 -1.46 1.49
N PRO A 10 -4.13 -1.57 0.82
CA PRO A 10 -4.78 -2.86 0.58
C PRO A 10 -3.94 -3.87 -0.21
N ASN A 11 -2.91 -3.43 -0.95
CA ASN A 11 -2.06 -4.36 -1.72
C ASN A 11 -1.27 -5.32 -0.81
N ILE A 12 -0.88 -4.85 0.37
CA ILE A 12 -0.04 -5.58 1.33
C ILE A 12 -0.78 -5.96 2.61
N ASP A 13 -2.08 -5.62 2.71
CA ASP A 13 -2.91 -5.90 3.88
C ASP A 13 -3.31 -7.38 3.91
N SER A 14 -2.91 -8.09 4.97
CA SER A 14 -3.26 -9.51 5.18
C SER A 14 -4.73 -9.71 5.50
N GLN A 15 -5.40 -8.72 6.07
CA GLN A 15 -6.83 -8.79 6.42
C GLN A 15 -7.72 -8.65 5.18
N LYS A 16 -7.18 -8.18 4.05
CA LYS A 16 -7.92 -8.05 2.80
C LYS A 16 -7.76 -9.31 1.95
N ALA A 17 -8.87 -9.77 1.39
CA ALA A 17 -8.86 -10.82 0.38
C ALA A 17 -8.22 -10.30 -0.93
N ARG A 18 -7.74 -11.21 -1.79
CA ARG A 18 -7.22 -10.84 -3.12
C ARG A 18 -8.25 -10.08 -3.97
N SER A 19 -9.53 -10.45 -3.85
CA SER A 19 -10.65 -9.75 -4.49
C SER A 19 -10.76 -8.28 -4.05
N HIS A 20 -10.38 -7.98 -2.81
CA HIS A 20 -10.47 -6.66 -2.17
C HIS A 20 -9.19 -5.82 -2.29
N GLY A 21 -8.17 -6.30 -3.01
CA GLY A 21 -6.99 -5.49 -3.34
C GLY A 21 -5.65 -6.09 -2.96
N ARG A 22 -5.61 -7.13 -2.11
CA ARG A 22 -4.36 -7.79 -1.74
C ARG A 22 -3.68 -8.40 -2.97
N LYS A 23 -2.45 -7.96 -3.24
CA LYS A 23 -1.64 -8.41 -4.38
C LYS A 23 -0.60 -9.47 -3.98
N ILE A 24 -0.26 -9.57 -2.70
CA ILE A 24 0.78 -10.48 -2.21
C ILE A 24 0.21 -11.68 -1.47
N SER A 25 1.03 -12.72 -1.31
CA SER A 25 0.70 -13.87 -0.48
C SER A 25 0.54 -13.46 0.98
N GLU A 26 -0.33 -14.15 1.72
CA GLU A 26 -0.67 -13.81 3.10
C GLU A 26 0.53 -13.90 4.03
N LYS A 27 1.41 -14.89 3.79
CA LYS A 27 2.70 -15.04 4.48
C LYS A 27 3.64 -13.84 4.39
N TYR A 28 3.45 -12.96 3.40
CA TYR A 28 4.25 -11.74 3.24
C TYR A 28 3.42 -10.47 3.50
N ALA A 29 2.13 -10.62 3.77
CA ALA A 29 1.21 -9.53 4.03
C ALA A 29 1.24 -9.16 5.51
N VAL A 30 1.00 -7.88 5.80
CA VAL A 30 0.97 -7.34 7.16
C VAL A 30 -0.48 -6.95 7.51
N PRO A 31 -0.91 -7.13 8.77
CA PRO A 31 -2.27 -6.73 9.17
C PRO A 31 -2.38 -5.21 9.24
N SER A 32 -3.41 -4.63 8.61
CA SER A 32 -3.76 -3.21 8.73
C SER A 32 -2.60 -2.22 8.47
N PRO A 33 -1.93 -2.30 7.29
CA PRO A 33 -0.81 -1.42 6.96
C PRO A 33 -1.22 0.05 6.93
N THR A 34 -0.47 0.91 7.60
CA THR A 34 -0.69 2.36 7.54
C THR A 34 0.18 3.04 6.48
N LEU A 35 -0.29 4.17 5.93
CA LEU A 35 0.51 4.97 4.98
C LEU A 35 1.86 5.40 5.58
N SER A 36 1.88 5.69 6.87
CA SER A 36 3.10 6.10 7.59
C SER A 36 4.14 4.99 7.65
N GLU A 37 3.72 3.74 7.89
CA GLU A 37 4.62 2.57 7.91
C GLU A 37 5.17 2.28 6.53
N ILE A 38 4.32 2.31 5.50
CA ILE A 38 4.75 2.10 4.10
C ILE A 38 5.77 3.18 3.71
N LYS A 39 5.53 4.44 4.07
CA LYS A 39 6.47 5.53 3.82
C LYS A 39 7.80 5.28 4.51
N LYS A 40 7.79 4.94 5.80
CA LYS A 40 9.03 4.66 6.56
C LYS A 40 9.81 3.50 5.95
N ALA A 41 9.16 2.40 5.60
CA ALA A 41 9.79 1.26 4.95
C ALA A 41 10.40 1.64 3.58
N ALA A 42 9.68 2.40 2.76
CA ALA A 42 10.20 2.86 1.47
C ALA A 42 11.36 3.86 1.61
N MET A 43 11.36 4.70 2.65
CA MET A 43 12.50 5.56 2.98
C MET A 43 13.72 4.75 3.43
N GLN A 44 13.54 3.71 4.25
CA GLN A 44 14.63 2.81 4.67
C GLN A 44 15.24 2.03 3.49
N LEU A 45 14.45 1.82 2.44
CA LEU A 45 14.89 1.16 1.20
C LEU A 45 15.43 2.14 0.15
N ASP A 46 15.56 3.44 0.47
CA ASP A 46 16.01 4.51 -0.44
C ASP A 46 15.18 4.61 -1.75
N LEU A 47 13.88 4.28 -1.69
CA LEU A 47 12.98 4.23 -2.86
C LEU A 47 12.30 5.56 -3.19
N ASN A 48 12.68 6.67 -2.54
CA ASN A 48 12.09 8.01 -2.69
C ASN A 48 10.53 8.03 -2.71
N PRO A 49 9.87 7.71 -1.58
CA PRO A 49 8.41 7.58 -1.56
C PRO A 49 7.69 8.94 -1.58
N GLU A 50 6.79 9.11 -2.54
CA GLU A 50 5.79 10.18 -2.56
C GLU A 50 4.48 9.66 -1.94
N VAL A 51 3.92 10.36 -0.94
CA VAL A 51 2.66 9.97 -0.29
C VAL A 51 1.56 10.94 -0.65
N GLU A 52 0.53 10.44 -1.33
CA GLU A 52 -0.68 11.20 -1.65
C GLU A 52 -1.82 10.80 -0.70
N LYS A 53 -1.98 11.54 0.41
CA LYS A 53 -3.03 11.28 1.42
C LYS A 53 -4.45 11.57 0.93
N SER A 54 -4.60 12.36 -0.13
CA SER A 54 -5.88 12.81 -0.66
C SER A 54 -6.58 11.80 -1.58
N LYS A 55 -5.94 10.66 -1.87
CA LYS A 55 -6.50 9.65 -2.78
C LYS A 55 -7.00 8.45 -2.01
N ALA A 56 -8.31 8.20 -2.11
CA ALA A 56 -8.91 6.96 -1.67
C ALA A 56 -8.53 5.82 -2.65
N TYR A 57 -8.43 4.60 -2.12
CA TYR A 57 -8.25 3.42 -2.96
C TYR A 57 -9.47 3.28 -3.89
N PRO A 58 -9.31 3.08 -5.21
CA PRO A 58 -10.45 3.08 -6.14
C PRO A 58 -11.56 2.08 -5.82
N LYS A 59 -11.25 0.95 -5.16
CA LYS A 59 -12.27 -0.03 -4.71
C LYS A 59 -12.91 0.31 -3.36
N GLU A 60 -12.35 1.25 -2.61
CA GLU A 60 -12.85 1.75 -1.33
C GLU A 60 -12.92 3.27 -1.39
N TRP A 61 -13.54 3.78 -2.45
CA TRP A 61 -13.59 5.22 -2.76
C TRP A 61 -14.28 6.07 -1.69
N TRP A 62 -15.04 5.43 -0.78
CA TRP A 62 -15.72 6.06 0.35
C TRP A 62 -14.88 6.21 1.61
N SER A 63 -13.69 5.59 1.67
CA SER A 63 -12.81 5.66 2.85
C SER A 63 -11.70 6.68 2.57
N VAL A 64 -11.93 7.93 2.98
CA VAL A 64 -10.91 9.00 3.02
C VAL A 64 -10.44 9.17 4.45
#